data_AF-A0A235IXB8-F1
#
_entry.id   AF-A0A235IXB8-F1
#
_cell.length_a   1.000
_cell.length_b   1.000
_cell.length_c   1.000
_cell.angle_alpha   90.00
_cell.angle_beta   90.00
_cell.angle_gamma   90.00
#
_symmetry.space_group_name_H-M   'P 1'
#
loop_
_entity.id
_entity.type
_entity.pdbx_description
1 polymer ?
#
loop_
_entity_poly.entity_id
_entity_poly.type
_entity_poly.pdbx_seq_one_letter_code
_entity_poly.pdbx_strand_id
1 'polypeptide(L)'
;MRFDIVTLFPDCFNSVLNSGLLGKALAKQIAEVHLVNPRDFTTDKHRKVDDEPYGGGVGMLMKPEPIFTAVESLPTLPRREVILMSPQGETINQPLLKELVTNYDQLVVICGHYEGVDERVLHLVTREVSLGDFILTGGEIPAMALINGVVRLIPGTVAKTASLTAESFEEGLLDYPQYTRPANFRGLKVPDVLLSGNHAAIAKWRYEQQIQKTRDRRPDLLEKWEQGEQGKQGKQGKQGENNNF
;
A
#
# COMPACT_ATOMS: atom_id res chain seq x y z
N MET A 1 8.27 -12.64 -6.27
CA MET A 1 8.77 -11.29 -5.95
C MET A 1 9.52 -11.34 -4.64
N ARG A 2 10.66 -10.67 -4.54
CA ARG A 2 11.52 -10.60 -3.36
C ARG A 2 11.41 -9.24 -2.69
N PHE A 3 11.32 -9.21 -1.37
CA PHE A 3 11.41 -8.01 -0.56
C PHE A 3 12.64 -8.12 0.34
N ASP A 4 13.51 -7.11 0.32
CA ASP A 4 14.63 -6.98 1.26
C ASP A 4 14.42 -5.73 2.10
N ILE A 5 14.16 -5.91 3.40
CA ILE A 5 13.82 -4.81 4.30
C ILE A 5 15.05 -4.47 5.14
N VAL A 6 15.56 -3.26 4.95
CA VAL A 6 16.68 -2.71 5.70
C VAL A 6 16.12 -1.95 6.90
N THR A 7 16.19 -2.56 8.09
CA THR A 7 15.53 -2.06 9.31
C THR A 7 16.36 -2.35 10.56
N LEU A 8 16.34 -1.44 11.53
CA LEU A 8 16.96 -1.67 12.84
C LEU A 8 16.15 -2.63 13.73
N PHE A 9 14.87 -2.86 13.40
CA PHE A 9 13.90 -3.60 14.23
C PHE A 9 13.24 -4.74 13.44
N PRO A 10 14.00 -5.76 13.02
CA PRO A 10 13.46 -6.89 12.26
C PRO A 10 12.30 -7.59 12.98
N ASP A 11 12.35 -7.70 14.31
CA ASP A 11 11.33 -8.39 15.10
C ASP A 11 9.93 -7.76 14.99
N CYS A 12 9.81 -6.48 14.63
CA CYS A 12 8.53 -5.82 14.40
C CYS A 12 7.71 -6.49 13.27
N PHE A 13 8.38 -7.16 12.34
CA PHE A 13 7.74 -7.82 11.20
C PHE A 13 7.21 -9.22 11.52
N ASN A 14 7.67 -9.86 12.59
CA ASN A 14 7.40 -11.27 12.87
C ASN A 14 5.90 -11.61 12.85
N SER A 15 5.06 -10.85 13.56
CA SER A 15 3.62 -11.13 13.60
C SER A 15 2.94 -10.93 12.25
N VAL A 16 3.26 -9.83 11.56
CA VAL A 16 2.62 -9.44 10.29
C VAL A 16 2.97 -10.42 9.17
N LEU A 17 4.24 -10.83 9.10
CA LEU A 17 4.72 -11.78 8.07
C LEU A 17 4.23 -13.21 8.30
N ASN A 18 3.80 -13.57 9.51
CA ASN A 18 3.31 -14.93 9.83
C ASN A 18 1.78 -15.03 9.94
N SER A 19 1.06 -13.92 9.75
CA SER A 19 -0.39 -13.87 10.00
C SER A 19 -1.22 -13.65 8.74
N GLY A 20 -2.47 -14.11 8.80
CA GLY A 20 -3.50 -13.77 7.82
C GLY A 20 -3.20 -14.22 6.39
N LEU A 21 -3.57 -13.38 5.42
CA LEU A 21 -3.37 -13.68 4.00
C LEU A 21 -1.90 -13.54 3.59
N LEU A 22 -1.21 -12.55 4.14
CA LEU A 22 0.21 -12.29 3.86
C LEU A 22 1.06 -13.51 4.26
N GLY A 23 0.95 -13.99 5.50
CA GLY A 23 1.71 -15.17 5.93
C GLY A 23 1.40 -16.44 5.13
N LYS A 24 0.13 -16.64 4.72
CA LYS A 24 -0.23 -17.74 3.82
C LYS A 24 0.41 -17.61 2.44
N ALA A 25 0.55 -16.39 1.90
CA ALA A 25 1.17 -16.15 0.62
C ALA A 25 2.68 -16.41 0.67
N LEU A 26 3.35 -15.96 1.74
CA LEU A 26 4.77 -16.20 1.98
C LEU A 26 5.07 -17.68 2.21
N ALA A 27 4.24 -18.39 2.99
CA ALA A 27 4.37 -19.84 3.19
C ALA A 27 4.21 -20.65 1.89
N LYS A 28 3.48 -20.11 0.90
CA LYS A 28 3.35 -20.68 -0.45
C LYS A 28 4.42 -20.20 -1.43
N GLN A 29 5.41 -19.43 -0.96
CA GLN A 29 6.49 -18.87 -1.79
C GLN A 29 5.99 -17.99 -2.94
N ILE A 30 4.81 -17.37 -2.80
CA ILE A 30 4.31 -16.39 -3.78
C ILE A 30 5.19 -15.12 -3.76
N ALA A 31 5.67 -14.78 -2.56
CA ALA A 31 6.69 -13.77 -2.34
C ALA A 31 7.60 -14.21 -1.19
N GLU A 32 8.75 -13.55 -1.07
CA GLU A 32 9.71 -13.77 0.00
C GLU A 32 10.08 -12.44 0.65
N VAL A 33 10.25 -12.42 1.96
CA VAL A 33 10.65 -11.23 2.72
C VAL A 33 11.90 -11.56 3.53
N HIS A 34 12.95 -10.78 3.33
CA HIS A 34 14.21 -10.88 4.03
C HIS A 34 14.43 -9.62 4.84
N LEU A 35 14.85 -9.78 6.10
CA LEU A 35 15.09 -8.68 7.01
C LEU A 35 16.60 -8.54 7.21
N VAL A 36 17.11 -7.34 7.01
CA VAL A 36 18.54 -7.02 7.09
C VAL A 36 18.72 -5.88 8.06
N ASN A 37 19.52 -6.09 9.10
CA ASN A 37 19.76 -5.07 10.11
C ASN A 37 21.06 -4.32 9.82
N PRO A 38 21.02 -3.00 9.52
CA PRO A 38 22.23 -2.19 9.36
C PRO A 38 23.22 -2.31 10.53
N ARG A 39 22.72 -2.59 11.74
CA ARG A 39 23.56 -2.83 12.91
C ARG A 39 24.55 -3.98 12.72
N ASP A 40 24.26 -4.97 11.89
CA ASP A 40 25.15 -6.10 11.58
C ASP A 40 26.35 -5.70 10.70
N PHE A 41 26.31 -4.51 10.08
CA PHE A 41 27.34 -3.99 9.18
C PHE A 41 28.21 -2.89 9.81
N THR A 42 28.00 -2.62 11.09
CA THR A 42 28.81 -1.67 11.85
C THR A 42 30.19 -2.27 12.19
N THR A 43 31.22 -1.44 12.20
CA THR A 43 32.61 -1.88 12.47
C THR A 43 33.08 -1.53 13.88
N ASP A 44 32.35 -0.69 14.61
CA ASP A 44 32.68 -0.27 15.95
C ASP A 44 32.15 -1.26 17.01
N LYS A 45 32.82 -1.30 18.16
CA LYS A 45 32.47 -2.20 19.28
C LYS A 45 31.03 -2.02 19.79
N HIS A 46 30.48 -0.80 19.69
CA HIS A 46 29.16 -0.47 20.22
C HIS A 46 28.05 -0.64 19.17
N ARG A 47 28.41 -1.00 17.95
CA ARG A 47 27.52 -1.19 16.82
C ARG A 47 26.62 0.02 16.58
N LYS A 48 27.24 1.21 16.53
CA LYS A 48 26.55 2.50 16.41
C LYS A 48 26.05 2.69 14.98
N VAL A 49 24.75 2.92 14.84
CA VAL A 49 24.04 3.04 13.55
C VAL A 49 23.58 4.48 13.27
N ASP A 50 23.81 5.37 14.22
CA ASP A 50 23.36 6.75 14.25
C ASP A 50 24.50 7.72 14.59
N ASP A 51 24.35 8.98 14.20
CA ASP A 51 25.25 10.05 14.62
C ASP A 51 24.58 11.42 14.67
N GLU A 52 25.26 12.39 15.28
CA GLU A 52 24.79 13.77 15.34
C GLU A 52 24.77 14.42 13.95
N PRO A 53 23.73 15.23 13.63
CA PRO A 53 23.66 15.92 12.36
C PRO A 53 24.71 17.04 12.26
N TYR A 54 25.37 17.15 11.10
CA TYR A 54 26.17 18.32 10.78
C TYR A 54 25.30 19.59 10.74
N GLY A 55 25.85 20.71 11.22
CA GLY A 55 25.11 21.98 11.36
C GLY A 55 24.38 22.13 12.71
N GLY A 56 24.44 21.10 13.56
CA GLY A 56 23.70 21.05 14.82
C GLY A 56 22.22 20.74 14.60
N GLY A 57 21.46 20.63 15.70
CA GLY A 57 20.06 20.22 15.67
C GLY A 57 19.73 19.37 16.89
N VAL A 58 18.48 18.93 16.96
CA VAL A 58 18.03 17.92 17.94
C VAL A 58 17.95 16.56 17.25
N GLY A 59 18.14 15.50 18.02
CA GLY A 59 18.04 14.13 17.52
C GLY A 59 19.31 13.61 16.85
N MET A 60 19.18 12.47 16.20
CA MET A 60 20.27 11.73 15.53
C MET A 60 19.82 11.38 14.11
N LEU A 61 20.77 11.17 13.20
CA LEU A 61 20.52 10.61 11.87
C LEU A 61 21.13 9.23 11.77
N MET A 62 20.50 8.34 11.01
CA MET A 62 21.13 7.06 10.66
C MET A 62 22.37 7.31 9.81
N LYS A 63 23.47 6.66 10.18
CA LYS A 63 24.75 6.73 9.47
C LYS A 63 24.63 6.15 8.07
N PRO A 64 25.30 6.74 7.06
CA PRO A 64 25.25 6.22 5.71
C PRO A 64 25.95 4.87 5.59
N GLU A 65 27.10 4.65 6.23
CA GLU A 65 27.93 3.47 5.95
C GLU A 65 27.21 2.15 6.24
N PRO A 66 26.55 1.96 7.41
CA PRO A 66 25.83 0.71 7.68
C PRO A 66 24.65 0.46 6.73
N ILE A 67 24.00 1.53 6.23
CA ILE A 67 22.91 1.40 5.24
C ILE A 67 23.47 1.01 3.87
N PHE A 68 24.52 1.68 3.40
CA PHE A 68 25.20 1.35 2.14
C PHE A 68 25.64 -0.12 2.13
N THR A 69 26.39 -0.53 3.14
CA THR A 69 26.88 -1.91 3.19
C THR A 69 25.74 -2.92 3.29
N ALA A 70 24.67 -2.63 4.04
CA ALA A 70 23.48 -3.49 4.09
C ALA A 70 22.84 -3.66 2.71
N VAL A 71 22.59 -2.55 1.99
CA VAL A 71 21.95 -2.56 0.66
C VAL A 71 22.84 -3.20 -0.41
N GLU A 72 24.16 -3.01 -0.33
CA GLU A 72 25.15 -3.60 -1.24
C GLU A 72 25.38 -5.09 -0.99
N SER A 73 25.11 -5.58 0.23
CA SER A 73 25.20 -7.01 0.56
C SER A 73 24.08 -7.86 -0.06
N LEU A 74 22.99 -7.21 -0.52
CA LEU A 74 21.83 -7.87 -1.10
C LEU A 74 22.09 -8.36 -2.52
N PRO A 75 21.44 -9.45 -2.96
CA PRO A 75 21.44 -9.82 -4.38
C PRO A 75 20.80 -8.69 -5.21
N THR A 76 21.23 -8.53 -6.45
CA THR A 76 20.62 -7.58 -7.40
C THR A 76 19.88 -8.37 -8.48
N LEU A 77 18.55 -8.35 -8.43
CA LEU A 77 17.72 -8.91 -9.49
C LEU A 77 17.56 -7.91 -10.66
N PRO A 78 17.24 -8.38 -11.89
CA PRO A 78 17.22 -7.53 -13.08
C PRO A 78 16.29 -6.32 -13.00
N ARG A 79 15.14 -6.44 -12.32
CA ARG A 79 14.18 -5.35 -12.10
C ARG A 79 14.07 -5.08 -10.61
N ARG A 80 15.01 -4.28 -10.11
CA ARG A 80 15.13 -3.91 -8.69
C ARG A 80 14.75 -2.45 -8.48
N GLU A 81 13.95 -2.20 -7.44
CA GLU A 81 13.64 -0.86 -6.94
C GLU A 81 14.20 -0.73 -5.51
N VAL A 82 14.86 0.40 -5.20
CA VAL A 82 15.34 0.72 -3.85
C VAL A 82 14.54 1.90 -3.31
N ILE A 83 13.68 1.61 -2.35
CA ILE A 83 12.67 2.52 -1.83
C ILE A 83 13.05 2.98 -0.42
N LEU A 84 13.08 4.29 -0.19
CA LEU A 84 13.13 4.86 1.15
C LEU A 84 11.72 5.18 1.64
N MET A 85 11.34 4.66 2.81
CA MET A 85 10.12 5.08 3.50
C MET A 85 10.35 6.45 4.14
N SER A 86 9.72 7.48 3.58
CA SER A 86 9.86 8.87 4.00
C SER A 86 8.55 9.65 3.81
N PRO A 87 8.15 10.54 4.74
CA PRO A 87 7.00 11.40 4.53
C PRO A 87 7.20 12.43 3.41
N GLN A 88 8.43 12.62 2.91
CA GLN A 88 8.72 13.47 1.74
C GLN A 88 8.46 12.77 0.39
N GLY A 89 8.27 11.44 0.41
CA GLY A 89 8.10 10.64 -0.81
C GLY A 89 6.70 10.69 -1.42
N GLU A 90 6.53 10.02 -2.55
CA GLU A 90 5.21 9.89 -3.17
C GLU A 90 4.26 9.06 -2.31
N THR A 91 3.00 9.50 -2.16
CA THR A 91 2.05 8.81 -1.29
C THR A 91 1.62 7.46 -1.86
N ILE A 92 1.67 6.41 -1.05
CA ILE A 92 1.18 5.08 -1.38
C ILE A 92 -0.28 5.15 -1.83
N ASN A 93 -0.54 4.64 -3.02
CA ASN A 93 -1.86 4.55 -3.62
C ASN A 93 -1.98 3.28 -4.47
N GLN A 94 -3.22 2.93 -4.84
CA GLN A 94 -3.49 1.69 -5.58
C GLN A 94 -2.74 1.61 -6.94
N PRO A 95 -2.65 2.69 -7.76
CA PRO A 95 -1.80 2.71 -8.95
C PRO A 95 -0.33 2.38 -8.67
N LEU A 96 0.29 2.98 -7.64
CA LEU A 96 1.67 2.71 -7.27
C LEU A 96 1.87 1.23 -6.92
N LEU A 97 0.98 0.64 -6.12
CA LEU A 97 1.06 -0.79 -5.77
C LEU A 97 1.00 -1.70 -7.01
N LYS A 98 0.16 -1.37 -7.99
CA LYS A 98 0.06 -2.10 -9.26
C LYS A 98 1.32 -1.96 -10.10
N GLU A 99 1.87 -0.74 -10.18
CA GLU A 99 3.14 -0.47 -10.85
C GLU A 99 4.25 -1.33 -10.26
N LEU A 100 4.39 -1.33 -8.94
CA LEU A 100 5.41 -2.09 -8.22
C LEU A 100 5.32 -3.59 -8.50
N VAL A 101 4.10 -4.16 -8.46
CA VAL A 101 3.88 -5.60 -8.75
C VAL A 101 4.19 -5.95 -10.20
N THR A 102 3.89 -5.05 -11.14
CA THR A 102 4.00 -5.34 -12.58
C THR A 102 5.45 -5.24 -13.06
N ASN A 103 6.17 -4.22 -12.57
CA ASN A 103 7.43 -3.81 -13.16
C ASN A 103 8.66 -4.41 -12.49
N TYR A 104 8.57 -4.83 -11.21
CA TYR A 104 9.73 -5.21 -10.43
C TYR A 104 9.70 -6.66 -9.96
N ASP A 105 10.90 -7.25 -9.84
CA ASP A 105 11.13 -8.57 -9.28
C ASP A 105 11.58 -8.48 -7.81
N GLN A 106 12.24 -7.38 -7.46
CA GLN A 106 12.83 -7.11 -6.15
C GLN A 106 12.51 -5.69 -5.68
N LEU A 107 12.03 -5.58 -4.43
CA LEU A 107 11.87 -4.31 -3.74
C LEU A 107 12.79 -4.29 -2.51
N VAL A 108 13.79 -3.42 -2.52
CA VAL A 108 14.61 -3.14 -1.33
C VAL A 108 13.98 -1.96 -0.61
N VAL A 109 13.57 -2.11 0.64
CA VAL A 109 12.85 -1.09 1.39
C VAL A 109 13.66 -0.67 2.61
N ILE A 110 14.09 0.59 2.62
CA ILE A 110 14.87 1.19 3.71
C ILE A 110 13.90 1.83 4.71
N CYS A 111 13.96 1.37 5.96
CA CYS A 111 13.19 1.93 7.07
C CYS A 111 14.05 2.94 7.82
N GLY A 112 13.84 4.23 7.57
CA GLY A 112 14.47 5.31 8.34
C GLY A 112 14.03 5.30 9.81
N HIS A 113 14.91 5.78 10.69
CA HIS A 113 14.69 5.96 12.14
C HIS A 113 15.25 7.30 12.58
N TYR A 114 15.01 7.65 13.85
CA TYR A 114 15.47 8.91 14.43
C TYR A 114 14.91 10.11 13.64
N GLU A 115 15.72 11.10 13.29
CA GLU A 115 15.31 12.21 12.41
C GLU A 115 15.35 11.84 10.92
N GLY A 116 15.78 10.63 10.58
CA GLY A 116 15.89 10.13 9.22
C GLY A 116 17.24 9.48 8.93
N VAL A 117 17.61 9.48 7.66
CA VAL A 117 18.89 8.98 7.16
C VAL A 117 19.76 10.14 6.70
N ASP A 118 21.08 9.94 6.66
CA ASP A 118 21.95 10.86 5.95
C ASP A 118 21.54 10.99 4.47
N GLU A 119 21.42 12.23 3.97
CA GLU A 119 20.96 12.54 2.60
C GLU A 119 21.76 11.78 1.52
N ARG A 120 23.03 11.45 1.78
CA ARG A 120 23.85 10.70 0.82
C ARG A 120 23.32 9.29 0.57
N VAL A 121 22.53 8.72 1.48
CA VAL A 121 21.81 7.45 1.27
C VAL A 121 20.90 7.51 0.05
N LEU A 122 20.41 8.70 -0.34
CA LEU A 122 19.59 8.86 -1.55
C LEU A 122 20.33 8.48 -2.85
N HIS A 123 21.66 8.39 -2.86
CA HIS A 123 22.39 7.87 -4.02
C HIS A 123 22.12 6.37 -4.28
N LEU A 124 21.64 5.64 -3.27
CA LEU A 124 21.16 4.26 -3.42
C LEU A 124 19.69 4.19 -3.78
N VAL A 125 18.93 5.23 -3.43
CA VAL A 125 17.47 5.25 -3.48
C VAL A 125 17.03 5.65 -4.87
N THR A 126 16.18 4.84 -5.46
CA THR A 126 15.56 5.12 -6.75
C THR A 126 14.19 5.77 -6.58
N ARG A 127 13.58 5.64 -5.40
CA ARG A 127 12.26 6.20 -5.09
C ARG A 127 12.07 6.46 -3.60
N GLU A 128 11.49 7.60 -3.24
CA GLU A 128 10.98 7.84 -1.90
C GLU A 128 9.47 7.64 -1.88
N VAL A 129 8.96 6.97 -0.85
CA VAL A 129 7.53 6.66 -0.73
C VAL A 129 7.02 6.98 0.67
N SER A 130 5.86 7.65 0.74
CA SER A 130 5.17 8.09 1.94
C SER A 130 3.90 7.27 2.19
N LEU A 131 3.61 6.96 3.46
CA LEU A 131 2.31 6.35 3.82
C LEU A 131 1.17 7.38 3.80
N GLY A 132 1.48 8.67 3.95
CA GLY A 132 0.53 9.78 4.00
C GLY A 132 1.07 10.97 4.80
N ASP A 133 0.28 12.03 4.89
CA ASP A 133 0.67 13.33 5.46
C ASP A 133 0.65 13.33 7.00
N PHE A 134 1.52 12.52 7.60
CA PHE A 134 1.72 12.42 9.05
C PHE A 134 3.11 11.85 9.37
N ILE A 135 3.54 11.98 10.62
CA ILE A 135 4.86 11.54 11.08
C ILE A 135 4.76 10.27 11.92
N LEU A 136 5.72 9.35 11.75
CA LEU A 136 5.89 8.13 12.52
C LEU A 136 7.31 8.08 13.11
N THR A 137 7.54 7.20 14.07
CA THR A 137 8.84 7.02 14.72
C THR A 137 9.85 6.23 13.89
N GLY A 138 9.41 5.61 12.79
CA GLY A 138 10.26 4.81 11.93
C GLY A 138 9.52 4.29 10.69
N GLY A 139 10.29 3.78 9.73
CA GLY A 139 9.78 3.32 8.42
C GLY A 139 9.12 1.94 8.42
N GLU A 140 9.09 1.21 9.54
CA GLU A 140 8.60 -0.17 9.58
C GLU A 140 7.10 -0.29 9.26
N ILE A 141 6.25 0.58 9.82
CA ILE A 141 4.80 0.54 9.55
C ILE A 141 4.50 0.87 8.07
N PRO A 142 5.08 1.94 7.47
CA PRO A 142 4.99 2.18 6.04
C PRO A 142 5.46 0.99 5.20
N ALA A 143 6.59 0.38 5.54
CA ALA A 143 7.11 -0.80 4.85
C ALA A 143 6.14 -1.99 4.94
N MET A 144 5.56 -2.26 6.10
CA MET A 144 4.54 -3.31 6.27
C MET A 144 3.30 -3.04 5.41
N ALA A 145 2.84 -1.78 5.34
CA ALA A 145 1.72 -1.40 4.49
C ALA A 145 2.03 -1.62 3.01
N LEU A 146 3.23 -1.23 2.56
CA LEU A 146 3.72 -1.44 1.20
C LEU A 146 3.78 -2.93 0.85
N ILE A 147 4.45 -3.75 1.67
CA ILE A 147 4.56 -5.20 1.48
C ILE A 147 3.17 -5.82 1.39
N ASN A 148 2.26 -5.47 2.32
CA ASN A 148 0.92 -6.04 2.32
C ASN A 148 0.13 -5.68 1.06
N GLY A 149 0.17 -4.41 0.65
CA GLY A 149 -0.50 -3.92 -0.56
C GLY A 149 0.02 -4.59 -1.84
N VAL A 150 1.35 -4.67 -1.99
CA VAL A 150 2.01 -5.29 -3.15
C VAL A 150 1.74 -6.81 -3.17
N VAL A 151 2.00 -7.54 -2.09
CA VAL A 151 1.83 -9.01 -2.06
C VAL A 151 0.38 -9.41 -2.33
N ARG A 152 -0.59 -8.62 -1.85
CA ARG A 152 -2.02 -8.87 -2.09
C ARG A 152 -2.38 -8.91 -3.57
N LEU A 153 -1.70 -8.14 -4.41
CA LEU A 153 -1.93 -8.06 -5.86
C LEU A 153 -1.19 -9.13 -6.66
N ILE A 154 -0.25 -9.86 -6.06
CA ILE A 154 0.49 -10.93 -6.75
C ILE A 154 -0.46 -12.13 -7.03
N PRO A 155 -0.47 -12.68 -8.27
CA PRO A 155 -1.26 -13.86 -8.60
C PRO A 155 -1.04 -15.03 -7.64
N GLY A 156 -2.13 -15.62 -7.16
CA GLY A 156 -2.11 -16.70 -6.19
C GLY A 156 -2.30 -16.27 -4.73
N THR A 157 -2.15 -14.98 -4.41
CA THR A 157 -2.38 -14.47 -3.05
C THR A 157 -3.87 -14.47 -2.69
N VAL A 158 -4.69 -13.74 -3.46
CA VAL A 158 -6.14 -13.71 -3.27
C VAL A 158 -6.78 -14.86 -4.06
N ALA A 159 -7.62 -15.66 -3.39
CA ALA A 159 -8.21 -16.87 -3.97
C ALA A 159 -9.17 -16.60 -5.14
N LYS A 160 -9.90 -15.48 -5.11
CA LYS A 160 -10.81 -15.06 -6.18
C LYS A 160 -10.30 -13.76 -6.77
N THR A 161 -9.68 -13.82 -7.93
CA THR A 161 -9.14 -12.64 -8.63
C THR A 161 -10.21 -11.61 -8.95
N ALA A 162 -11.46 -12.04 -9.19
CA ALA A 162 -12.61 -11.13 -9.34
C ALA A 162 -12.88 -10.26 -8.09
N SER A 163 -12.36 -10.63 -6.92
CA SER A 163 -12.41 -9.77 -5.74
C SER A 163 -11.45 -8.60 -5.81
N LEU A 164 -10.41 -8.65 -6.64
CA LEU A 164 -9.48 -7.53 -6.85
C LEU A 164 -10.04 -6.49 -7.81
N THR A 165 -11.02 -6.84 -8.66
CA THR A 165 -11.62 -5.91 -9.63
C THR A 165 -12.82 -5.16 -9.06
N ALA A 166 -13.33 -5.57 -7.90
CA ALA A 166 -14.53 -5.00 -7.27
C ALA A 166 -14.19 -4.41 -5.90
N GLU A 167 -13.20 -3.51 -5.86
CA GLU A 167 -12.73 -2.86 -4.64
C GLU A 167 -12.70 -1.35 -4.77
N SER A 168 -12.51 -0.68 -3.64
CA SER A 168 -12.27 0.76 -3.64
C SER A 168 -11.01 1.07 -4.46
N PHE A 169 -11.04 2.19 -5.17
CA PHE A 169 -9.95 2.77 -5.96
C PHE A 169 -9.61 2.05 -7.27
N GLU A 170 -10.18 0.87 -7.54
CA GLU A 170 -9.95 0.13 -8.79
C GLU A 170 -10.50 0.86 -10.02
N GLU A 171 -11.73 1.37 -9.91
CA GLU A 171 -12.38 2.22 -10.93
C GLU A 171 -12.43 3.69 -10.48
N GLY A 172 -11.52 4.12 -9.60
CA GLY A 172 -11.49 5.49 -9.08
C GLY A 172 -12.62 5.86 -8.10
N LEU A 173 -13.53 4.92 -7.78
CA LEU A 173 -14.61 5.09 -6.80
C LEU A 173 -14.36 4.27 -5.52
N LEU A 174 -15.06 4.61 -4.44
CA LEU A 174 -15.14 3.76 -3.25
C LEU A 174 -16.06 2.55 -3.49
N ASP A 175 -15.83 1.46 -2.75
CA ASP A 175 -16.69 0.26 -2.82
C ASP A 175 -18.08 0.50 -2.21
N TYR A 176 -19.08 -0.25 -2.68
CA TYR A 176 -20.46 -0.18 -2.21
C TYR A 176 -20.62 -0.71 -0.77
N PRO A 177 -21.73 -0.38 -0.08
CA PRO A 177 -22.04 -0.96 1.23
C PRO A 177 -22.23 -2.49 1.13
N GLN A 178 -21.51 -3.22 1.98
CA GLN A 178 -21.58 -4.67 2.07
C GLN A 178 -22.48 -5.07 3.24
N TYR A 179 -23.28 -6.12 3.04
CA TYR A 179 -24.17 -6.67 4.06
C TYR A 179 -23.97 -8.18 4.15
N THR A 180 -24.09 -8.72 5.36
CA THR A 180 -24.05 -10.17 5.61
C THR A 180 -25.18 -10.55 6.56
N ARG A 181 -25.34 -11.84 6.80
CA ARG A 181 -26.34 -12.38 7.72
C ARG A 181 -26.10 -11.87 9.15
N PRO A 182 -27.15 -11.62 9.94
CA PRO A 182 -28.58 -11.81 9.64
C PRO A 182 -29.20 -10.67 8.82
N ALA A 183 -30.34 -10.95 8.16
CA ALA A 183 -31.03 -9.97 7.29
C ALA A 183 -31.60 -8.74 8.04
N ASN A 184 -31.82 -8.87 9.36
CA ASN A 184 -32.21 -7.77 10.23
C ASN A 184 -31.36 -7.84 11.50
N PHE A 185 -30.55 -6.82 11.73
CA PHE A 185 -29.74 -6.69 12.94
C PHE A 185 -30.22 -5.46 13.71
N ARG A 186 -30.89 -5.68 14.85
CA ARG A 186 -31.40 -4.59 15.73
C ARG A 186 -32.31 -3.58 15.01
N GLY A 187 -33.14 -4.04 14.08
CA GLY A 187 -34.03 -3.19 13.28
C GLY A 187 -33.38 -2.65 12.01
N LEU A 188 -32.07 -2.75 11.85
CA LEU A 188 -31.35 -2.39 10.63
C LEU A 188 -31.46 -3.52 9.62
N LYS A 189 -32.35 -3.34 8.63
CA LYS A 189 -32.60 -4.32 7.58
C LYS A 189 -31.58 -4.21 6.46
N VAL A 190 -31.20 -5.36 5.89
CA VAL A 190 -30.52 -5.42 4.59
C VAL A 190 -31.46 -4.86 3.51
N PRO A 191 -30.96 -4.04 2.56
CA PRO A 191 -31.76 -3.54 1.46
C PRO A 191 -32.47 -4.66 0.68
N ASP A 192 -33.78 -4.51 0.44
CA ASP A 192 -34.61 -5.56 -0.17
C ASP A 192 -34.09 -6.01 -1.55
N VAL A 193 -33.48 -5.09 -2.32
CA VAL A 193 -32.85 -5.40 -3.62
C VAL A 193 -31.77 -6.48 -3.49
N LEU A 194 -31.02 -6.50 -2.39
CA LEU A 194 -29.97 -7.51 -2.13
C LEU A 194 -30.54 -8.87 -1.74
N LEU A 195 -31.81 -8.93 -1.36
CA LEU A 195 -32.55 -10.17 -1.04
C LEU A 195 -33.36 -10.70 -2.22
N SER A 196 -33.46 -9.94 -3.31
CA SER A 196 -34.35 -10.23 -4.45
C SER A 196 -33.88 -11.36 -5.38
N GLY A 197 -32.59 -11.71 -5.36
CA GLY A 197 -31.99 -12.63 -6.34
C GLY A 197 -31.85 -12.05 -7.75
N ASN A 198 -32.31 -10.83 -8.02
CA ASN A 198 -32.20 -10.19 -9.32
C ASN A 198 -30.78 -9.62 -9.51
N HIS A 199 -29.92 -10.38 -10.19
CA HIS A 199 -28.52 -10.00 -10.41
C HIS A 199 -28.34 -8.64 -11.10
N ALA A 200 -29.19 -8.29 -12.08
CA ALA A 200 -29.11 -7.01 -12.78
C ALA A 200 -29.48 -5.84 -11.86
N ALA A 201 -30.56 -5.97 -11.08
CA ALA A 201 -30.96 -4.96 -10.11
C ALA A 201 -29.91 -4.77 -9.00
N ILE A 202 -29.30 -5.87 -8.53
CA ILE A 202 -28.23 -5.83 -7.54
C ILE A 202 -26.99 -5.12 -8.10
N ALA A 203 -26.59 -5.42 -9.34
CA ALA A 203 -25.44 -4.77 -9.98
C ALA A 203 -25.68 -3.26 -10.16
N LYS A 204 -26.85 -2.86 -10.67
CA LYS A 204 -27.25 -1.45 -10.79
C LYS A 204 -27.20 -0.74 -9.44
N TRP A 205 -27.82 -1.32 -8.42
CA TRP A 205 -27.83 -0.75 -7.07
C TRP A 205 -26.41 -0.59 -6.50
N ARG A 206 -25.54 -1.61 -6.65
CA ARG A 206 -24.15 -1.55 -6.17
C ARG A 206 -23.40 -0.38 -6.81
N TYR A 207 -23.48 -0.23 -8.13
CA TYR A 207 -22.84 0.85 -8.85
C TYR A 207 -23.34 2.23 -8.41
N GLU A 208 -24.66 2.40 -8.27
CA GLU A 208 -25.26 3.64 -7.75
C GLU A 208 -24.74 3.98 -6.35
N GLN A 209 -24.61 2.97 -5.47
CA GLN A 209 -24.09 3.16 -4.12
C GLN A 209 -22.59 3.48 -4.08
N GLN A 210 -21.76 2.95 -5.00
CA GLN A 210 -20.36 3.34 -5.12
C GLN A 210 -20.24 4.83 -5.41
N ILE A 211 -20.99 5.33 -6.40
CA ILE A 211 -21.02 6.74 -6.77
C ILE A 211 -21.50 7.59 -5.60
N GLN A 212 -22.62 7.23 -4.99
CA GLN A 212 -23.21 8.01 -3.89
C GLN A 212 -22.26 8.07 -2.69
N LYS A 213 -21.69 6.94 -2.26
CA LYS A 213 -20.76 6.90 -1.14
C LYS A 213 -19.45 7.66 -1.43
N THR A 214 -18.97 7.61 -2.68
CA THR A 214 -17.80 8.39 -3.11
C THR A 214 -18.10 9.87 -3.05
N ARG A 215 -19.25 10.31 -3.58
CA ARG A 215 -19.72 11.70 -3.49
C ARG A 215 -19.73 12.19 -2.04
N ASP A 216 -20.27 11.38 -1.14
CA ASP A 216 -20.49 11.79 0.25
C ASP A 216 -19.20 11.82 1.08
N ARG A 217 -18.22 10.96 0.76
CA ARG A 217 -17.02 10.76 1.61
C ARG A 217 -15.70 11.20 0.98
N ARG A 218 -15.60 11.17 -0.34
CA ARG A 218 -14.40 11.45 -1.13
C ARG A 218 -14.78 12.20 -2.42
N PRO A 219 -15.35 13.41 -2.31
CA PRO A 219 -15.75 14.21 -3.47
C PRO A 219 -14.57 14.49 -4.41
N ASP A 220 -13.34 14.53 -3.88
CA ASP A 220 -12.09 14.64 -4.65
C ASP A 220 -11.88 13.46 -5.62
N LEU A 221 -12.24 12.23 -5.22
CA LEU A 221 -12.17 11.06 -6.10
C LEU A 221 -13.28 11.09 -7.15
N LEU A 222 -14.49 11.54 -6.76
CA LEU A 222 -15.59 11.66 -7.70
C LEU A 222 -15.27 12.66 -8.82
N GLU A 223 -14.72 13.82 -8.47
CA GLU A 223 -14.35 14.84 -9.46
C GLU A 223 -13.33 14.29 -10.47
N LYS A 224 -12.27 13.62 -9.99
CA LYS A 224 -11.29 12.96 -10.87
C LYS A 224 -11.92 11.90 -11.75
N TRP A 225 -12.79 11.07 -11.19
CA TRP A 225 -13.51 10.04 -11.93
C TRP A 225 -14.40 10.63 -13.02
N GLU A 226 -15.12 11.71 -12.73
CA GLU A 226 -15.98 12.42 -13.68
C GLU A 226 -15.23 13.05 -14.87
N GLN A 227 -13.97 13.44 -14.66
CA GLN A 227 -13.10 13.99 -15.70
C GLN A 227 -12.53 12.88 -16.62
N GLY A 228 -12.44 11.64 -16.12
CA GLY A 228 -12.00 10.47 -16.90
C GLY A 228 -13.02 9.97 -17.92
N GLU A 229 -12.60 9.05 -18.80
CA GLU A 229 -13.46 8.50 -19.88
C GLU A 229 -14.69 7.74 -19.33
N GLN A 230 -14.54 7.06 -18.19
CA GLN A 230 -15.60 6.30 -17.53
C GLN A 230 -16.68 7.21 -16.93
N GLY A 231 -16.28 8.33 -16.31
CA GLY A 231 -17.21 9.33 -15.80
C GLY A 231 -18.02 10.03 -16.89
N LYS A 232 -17.43 10.24 -18.07
CA LYS A 232 -18.12 10.81 -19.25
C LYS A 232 -19.22 9.88 -19.78
N GLN A 233 -19.01 8.57 -19.81
CA GLN A 233 -20.05 7.59 -20.17
C GLN A 233 -21.15 7.50 -19.11
N GLY A 234 -20.80 7.57 -17.82
CA GLY A 234 -21.76 7.60 -16.71
C GLY A 234 -22.68 8.83 -16.71
N LYS A 235 -22.18 9.99 -17.17
CA LYS A 235 -22.98 11.22 -17.34
C LYS A 235 -23.97 11.13 -18.51
N GLN A 236 -23.58 10.50 -19.63
CA GLN A 236 -24.47 10.31 -20.79
C GLN A 236 -25.66 9.39 -20.48
N GLY A 237 -25.46 8.35 -19.67
CA GLY A 237 -26.55 7.46 -19.21
C GLY A 237 -27.60 8.15 -18.34
N LYS A 238 -27.20 9.15 -17.52
CA LYS A 238 -28.14 9.94 -16.69
C LYS A 238 -28.89 11.03 -17.45
N GLN A 239 -28.30 11.61 -18.50
CA GLN A 239 -29.01 12.57 -19.35
C GLN A 239 -30.11 11.92 -20.21
N GLY A 240 -30.01 10.61 -20.48
CA GLY A 240 -31.06 9.87 -21.19
C GLY A 240 -32.29 9.51 -20.33
N GLU A 241 -32.16 9.44 -18.99
CA GLU A 241 -33.28 9.11 -18.08
C GLU A 241 -34.07 10.36 -17.61
N ASN A 242 -33.50 11.57 -17.72
CA ASN A 242 -34.15 12.82 -17.29
C ASN A 242 -34.98 13.57 -18.35
N ASN A 243 -35.14 13.00 -19.55
CA ASN A 243 -35.90 13.61 -20.66
C ASN A 243 -37.24 12.93 -20.99
N ASN A 244 -37.79 12.12 -20.08
CA ASN A 244 -39.15 11.59 -20.19
C ASN A 244 -40.01 12.09 -19.04
N PHE A 245 -40.38 13.38 -19.07
CA PHE A 245 -41.63 13.92 -18.53
C PHE A 245 -42.04 15.15 -19.33
#